data_AF-A0A352ABH4-F1
#
_entry.id   AF-A0A352ABH4-F1
#
_cell.length_a   1.000
_cell.length_b   1.000
_cell.length_c   1.000
_cell.angle_alpha   90.00
_cell.angle_beta   90.00
_cell.angle_gamma   90.00
#
_symmetry.space_group_name_H-M   'P 1'
#
loop_
_entity.id
_entity.type
_entity.pdbx_description
1 polymer ?
#
loop_
_entity_poly.entity_id
_entity_poly.type
_entity_poly.pdbx_seq_one_letter_code
_entity_poly.pdbx_strand_id
1 'polypeptide(L)'
;TYHSTLTGWRASGERVKRGLYKSRDGWVINADCNGSANIMQKVATQLKLNLAEVGRASLTVPQRIDLFSRLSKSYRKRSEASCRSTERSRRSLQTEA
;
A
#
# COMPACT_ATOMS: atom_id res chain seq x y z
N THR A 1 -20.73 -6.21 44.30
CA THR A 1 -19.38 -5.63 44.23
C THR A 1 -18.57 -6.43 43.22
N TYR A 2 -18.53 -6.01 41.95
CA TYR A 2 -18.02 -6.78 40.80
C TYR A 2 -16.59 -6.37 40.39
N HIS A 3 -15.73 -6.16 41.37
CA HIS A 3 -14.32 -5.80 41.14
C HIS A 3 -13.40 -6.84 41.77
N SER A 4 -13.65 -8.13 41.50
CA SER A 4 -12.59 -9.12 41.58
C SER A 4 -11.73 -8.91 40.34
N THR A 5 -10.68 -8.10 40.45
CA THR A 5 -9.58 -8.17 39.49
C THR A 5 -9.19 -9.65 39.39
N LEU A 6 -9.38 -10.23 38.21
CA LEU A 6 -9.15 -11.65 37.94
C LEU A 6 -7.85 -12.10 38.62
N THR A 7 -7.97 -12.88 39.69
CA THR A 7 -6.85 -13.32 40.51
C THR A 7 -5.94 -14.17 39.63
N GLY A 8 -4.84 -13.58 39.15
CA GLY A 8 -3.87 -14.23 38.25
C GLY A 8 -3.80 -13.69 36.82
N TRP A 9 -4.53 -12.63 36.46
CA TRP A 9 -4.33 -12.00 35.15
C TRP A 9 -2.95 -11.32 35.07
N ARG A 10 -2.15 -11.73 34.08
CA ARG A 10 -0.81 -11.18 33.82
C ARG A 10 -0.78 -10.53 32.44
N ALA A 11 -0.40 -9.26 32.39
CA ALA A 11 -0.21 -8.56 31.12
C ALA A 11 0.90 -9.20 30.27
N SER A 12 0.74 -9.13 28.95
CA SER A 12 1.73 -9.58 27.95
C SER A 12 2.93 -8.62 27.81
N GLY A 13 2.88 -7.45 28.45
CA GLY A 13 3.89 -6.41 28.39
C GLY A 13 3.34 -5.09 28.94
N GLU A 14 4.11 -4.03 28.80
CA GLU A 14 3.82 -2.70 29.37
C GLU A 14 3.95 -1.59 28.32
N ARG A 15 3.14 -0.53 28.46
CA ARG A 15 3.29 0.68 27.65
C ARG A 15 4.26 1.61 28.35
N VAL A 16 5.46 1.75 27.81
CA VAL A 16 6.53 2.59 28.40
C VAL A 16 6.20 4.08 28.23
N LYS A 17 5.78 4.48 27.03
CA LYS A 17 5.38 5.86 26.72
C LYS A 17 4.42 5.90 25.52
N ARG A 18 3.89 7.08 25.17
CA ARG A 18 3.05 7.22 23.98
C ARG A 18 3.79 6.74 22.73
N GLY A 19 3.15 5.86 21.96
CA GLY A 19 3.72 5.26 20.76
C GLY A 19 4.71 4.12 21.02
N LEU A 20 5.05 3.78 22.27
CA LEU A 20 6.04 2.76 22.59
C LEU A 20 5.50 1.71 23.57
N TYR A 21 5.56 0.45 23.16
CA TYR A 21 5.17 -0.72 23.94
C TYR A 21 6.35 -1.67 24.09
N LYS A 22 6.54 -2.21 25.30
CA LYS A 22 7.57 -3.20 25.61
C LYS A 22 6.90 -4.52 25.95
N SER A 23 7.17 -5.55 25.15
CA SER A 23 6.70 -6.92 25.41
C SER A 23 7.39 -7.49 26.66
N ARG A 24 6.77 -8.49 27.27
CA ARG A 24 7.38 -9.29 28.36
C ARG A 24 8.75 -9.86 27.98
N ASP A 25 8.95 -10.20 26.71
CA ASP A 25 10.22 -10.77 26.24
C ASP A 25 11.27 -9.68 25.90
N GLY A 26 10.99 -8.41 26.21
CA GLY A 26 11.93 -7.29 26.03
C GLY A 26 11.82 -6.55 24.70
N TRP A 27 10.99 -7.02 23.76
CA TRP A 27 10.79 -6.37 22.46
C TRP A 27 10.15 -5.00 22.59
N VAL A 28 10.72 -4.01 21.92
CA VAL A 28 10.18 -2.66 21.86
C VAL A 28 9.49 -2.46 20.51
N ILE A 29 8.18 -2.27 20.53
CA ILE A 29 7.33 -2.14 19.34
C ILE A 29 6.46 -0.89 19.44
N ASN A 30 5.98 -0.40 18.29
CA ASN A 30 5.02 0.69 18.29
C ASN A 30 3.71 0.25 18.98
N ALA A 31 3.18 1.09 19.86
CA ALA A 31 2.00 0.74 20.66
C ALA A 31 0.72 0.57 19.82
N ASP A 32 0.54 1.37 18.76
CA ASP A 32 -0.62 1.31 17.89
C ASP A 32 -0.55 0.06 16.98
N CYS A 33 0.66 -0.31 16.54
CA CYS A 33 0.90 -1.58 15.86
C CYS A 33 0.59 -2.79 16.76
N ASN A 34 1.02 -2.75 18.03
CA ASN A 34 0.67 -3.80 19.00
C ASN A 34 -0.85 -3.91 19.21
N GLY A 35 -1.54 -2.76 19.32
CA GLY A 35 -3.00 -2.72 19.41
C GLY A 35 -3.67 -3.35 18.18
N SER A 36 -3.21 -2.97 16.98
CA SER A 36 -3.72 -3.49 15.70
C SER A 36 -3.51 -5.00 15.57
N ALA A 37 -2.34 -5.50 15.98
CA ALA A 37 -2.02 -6.93 15.97
C ALA A 37 -2.92 -7.74 16.91
N ASN A 38 -3.20 -7.22 18.12
CA ASN A 38 -4.10 -7.89 19.07
C ASN A 38 -5.55 -7.93 18.56
N ILE A 39 -6.03 -6.87 17.91
CA ILE A 39 -7.35 -6.85 17.26
C ILE A 39 -7.38 -7.89 16.13
N MET A 40 -6.35 -7.92 15.29
CA MET A 40 -6.24 -8.90 14.20
C MET A 40 -6.26 -10.33 14.72
N GLN A 41 -5.48 -10.65 15.76
CA GLN A 41 -5.47 -11.97 16.39
C GLN A 41 -6.83 -12.36 17.00
N LYS A 42 -7.51 -11.41 17.65
CA LYS A 42 -8.86 -11.64 18.20
C LYS A 42 -9.84 -12.03 17.10
N VAL A 43 -9.89 -11.25 16.02
CA VAL A 43 -10.79 -11.50 14.89
C VAL A 43 -10.44 -12.81 14.19
N ALA A 44 -9.15 -13.09 13.98
CA ALA A 44 -8.70 -14.34 13.37
C ALA A 44 -9.13 -15.57 14.19
N THR A 45 -9.04 -15.48 15.53
CA THR A 45 -9.49 -16.55 16.43
C THR A 45 -11.01 -16.72 16.38
N GLN A 46 -11.77 -15.62 16.42
CA GLN A 46 -13.24 -15.64 16.40
C GLN A 46 -13.80 -16.19 15.08
N LEU A 47 -13.19 -15.82 13.96
CA LEU A 47 -13.64 -16.20 12.61
C LEU A 47 -12.89 -17.41 12.04
N LYS A 48 -11.97 -18.01 12.82
CA LYS A 48 -11.09 -19.13 12.41
C LYS A 48 -10.37 -18.85 11.08
N LEU A 49 -9.83 -17.64 10.94
CA LEU A 49 -9.09 -17.23 9.74
C LEU A 49 -7.65 -17.72 9.80
N ASN A 50 -7.14 -18.22 8.68
CA ASN A 50 -5.71 -18.49 8.50
C ASN A 50 -5.01 -17.19 8.10
N LEU A 51 -4.16 -16.66 8.99
CA LEU A 51 -3.37 -15.45 8.74
C LEU A 51 -2.07 -15.70 7.96
N ALA A 52 -1.74 -16.96 7.64
CA ALA A 52 -0.57 -17.30 6.83
C ALA A 52 -0.79 -17.02 5.33
N GLU A 53 -2.05 -16.95 4.90
CA GLU A 53 -2.42 -16.74 3.50
C GLU A 53 -2.90 -15.32 3.25
N VAL A 54 -2.62 -14.81 2.06
CA VAL A 54 -3.12 -13.52 1.62
C VAL A 54 -4.59 -13.67 1.19
N GLY A 55 -5.47 -12.83 1.73
CA GLY A 55 -6.87 -12.83 1.36
C GLY A 55 -7.07 -12.52 -0.13
N ARG A 56 -8.00 -13.24 -0.78
CA ARG A 56 -8.32 -13.09 -2.22
C ARG A 56 -8.45 -11.64 -2.67
N ALA A 57 -9.10 -10.81 -1.86
CA ALA A 57 -9.29 -9.38 -2.13
C ALA A 57 -7.99 -8.63 -2.47
N SER A 58 -6.89 -8.93 -1.76
CA SER A 58 -5.59 -8.30 -1.98
C SER A 58 -4.87 -8.82 -3.24
N LEU A 59 -5.26 -10.01 -3.73
CA LEU A 59 -4.71 -10.59 -4.97
C LEU A 59 -5.57 -10.25 -6.20
N THR A 60 -6.85 -9.94 -6.01
CA THR A 60 -7.79 -9.57 -7.07
C THR A 60 -7.77 -8.08 -7.43
N VAL A 61 -7.03 -7.24 -6.70
CA VAL A 61 -6.89 -5.82 -7.08
C VAL A 61 -6.14 -5.70 -8.41
N PRO A 62 -6.66 -4.93 -9.38
CA PRO A 62 -5.99 -4.78 -10.67
C PRO A 62 -4.62 -4.14 -10.46
N GLN A 63 -3.63 -4.64 -11.19
CA GLN A 63 -2.29 -4.07 -11.16
C GLN A 63 -2.37 -2.61 -11.60
N ARG A 64 -1.88 -1.69 -10.75
CA ARG A 64 -1.75 -0.28 -11.12
C ARG A 64 -0.59 -0.14 -12.10
N ILE A 65 -0.89 0.19 -13.35
CA ILE A 65 0.10 0.46 -14.40
C ILE A 65 0.20 1.98 -14.56
N ASP A 66 1.42 2.49 -14.47
CA ASP A 66 1.70 3.88 -14.84
C ASP A 66 1.80 4.00 -16.36
N LEU A 67 0.82 4.67 -16.95
CA LEU A 67 0.71 4.87 -18.40
C LEU A 67 1.84 5.73 -18.98
N PHE A 68 2.49 6.57 -18.18
CA PHE A 68 3.50 7.51 -18.64
C PHE A 68 4.92 6.99 -18.50
N SER A 69 5.18 6.11 -17.53
CA SER A 69 6.49 5.48 -17.35
C SER A 69 6.61 4.11 -18.02
N ARG A 70 5.52 3.31 -18.07
CA ARG A 70 5.56 1.94 -18.61
C ARG A 70 5.20 1.82 -20.09
N LEU A 71 4.46 2.78 -20.66
CA LEU A 71 4.06 2.72 -22.07
C LEU A 71 5.05 3.49 -22.94
N SER A 72 5.47 2.89 -24.07
CA SER A 72 6.37 3.58 -25.00
C SER A 72 5.70 4.86 -25.53
N LYS A 73 6.43 5.98 -25.55
CA LYS A 73 5.96 7.27 -26.11
C LYS A 73 5.80 7.24 -27.64
N SER A 74 5.63 6.06 -28.24
CA SER A 74 5.54 5.84 -29.68
C SER A 74 4.43 6.66 -30.32
N TYR A 75 3.25 6.76 -29.70
CA TYR A 75 2.15 7.59 -30.18
C TYR A 75 2.54 9.07 -30.30
N ARG A 76 3.15 9.64 -29.25
CA ARG A 76 3.65 11.02 -29.26
C ARG A 76 4.70 11.24 -30.35
N LYS A 77 5.69 10.34 -30.44
CA LYS A 77 6.74 10.40 -31.47
C LYS A 77 6.16 10.37 -32.89
N ARG A 78 5.16 9.52 -33.16
CA ARG A 78 4.48 9.45 -34.47
C ARG A 78 3.68 10.71 -34.78
N SER A 79 2.96 11.26 -33.80
CA SER A 79 2.20 12.50 -33.96
C SER A 79 3.11 13.69 -34.25
N GLU A 80 4.21 13.83 -33.49
CA GLU A 80 5.22 14.87 -33.73
C GLU A 80 5.87 14.72 -35.11
N ALA A 81 6.17 13.49 -35.54
CA ALA A 81 6.74 13.23 -36.87
C ALA A 81 5.75 13.63 -38.00
N SER A 82 4.47 13.29 -37.84
CA SER A 82 3.43 13.67 -38.80
C SER A 82 3.32 15.19 -38.91
N CYS A 83 3.26 15.90 -37.78
CA CYS A 83 3.12 17.36 -37.78
C CYS A 83 4.32 18.05 -38.47
N ARG A 84 5.54 17.62 -38.14
CA ARG A 84 6.77 18.12 -38.78
C ARG A 84 6.82 17.85 -40.28
N SER A 85 6.28 16.71 -40.73
CA SER A 85 6.21 16.38 -42.16
C SER A 85 5.27 17.34 -42.90
N THR A 86 4.11 17.65 -42.32
CA THR A 86 3.13 18.58 -42.89
C THR A 86 3.66 20.02 -42.91
N GLU A 87 4.34 20.45 -41.85
CA GLU A 87 5.00 21.76 -41.81
C GLU A 87 6.09 21.88 -42.88
N ARG A 88 6.91 20.84 -43.05
CA ARG A 88 7.97 20.82 -44.07
C ARG A 88 7.40 20.93 -45.48
N SER A 89 6.31 20.20 -45.80
CA SER A 89 5.62 20.28 -47.09
C SER A 89 4.92 21.63 -47.33
N ARG A 90 4.36 22.27 -46.30
CA ARG A 90 3.81 23.64 -46.45
C ARG A 90 4.89 24.68 -46.75
N ARG A 91 6.08 24.52 -46.14
CA ARG A 91 7.19 25.46 -46.30
C ARG A 91 7.85 25.36 -47.68
N SER A 92 7.95 24.15 -48.25
CA SER A 92 8.47 23.95 -49.61
C SER A 92 7.56 24.59 -50.67
N LEU A 93 6.24 24.47 -50.52
CA LEU A 93 5.27 25.09 -51.45
C LEU A 93 5.31 26.64 -51.43
N GLN A 94 5.83 27.25 -50.36
CA GLN A 94 6.00 28.71 -50.26
C GLN A 94 7.33 29.21 -50.83
N THR A 95 8.30 28.33 -51.08
CA THR A 95 9.63 28.72 -51.59
C THR A 95 9.75 28.57 -53.12
N GLU A 96 8.74 27.99 -53.76
CA GLU A 96 8.65 27.79 -55.22
C GLU A 96 7.71 28.80 -55.92
N ALA A 97 7.27 29.85 -55.21
CA ALA A 97 6.44 30.96 -55.71
C ALA A 97 7.22 32.28 -55.65
#